data_AF-A0A7W8YRX6-F1
#
_entry.id   AF-A0A7W8YRX6-F1
#
_cell.length_a   1.000
_cell.length_b   1.000
_cell.length_c   1.000
_cell.angle_alpha   90.00
_cell.angle_beta   90.00
_cell.angle_gamma   90.00
#
_symmetry.space_group_name_H-M   'P 1'
#
loop_
_entity.id
_entity.type
_entity.pdbx_description
1 polymer ?
#
loop_
_entity_poly.entity_id
_entity_poly.type
_entity_poly.pdbx_seq_one_letter_code
_entity_poly.pdbx_strand_id
1 'polypeptide(L)'
;MRLVDDYTHYHFILWKKNGMITRYDMMFLSFEFLDQNYDYILCLKFAPPLDVFNPDMNKLIRSLENIFYNDQNTFIILTQKKKAPLYQVSNDEIIYSFSCNFQHFRKMIKQHLVNPLSKNLLFEILDYMGNENSGLNRIIVRQIPFGMEEKISNKFTCDVIIPHKGDFAYLQNLMHFLKNIKNINVFAGIDQPITGHNLKFSDTNPKAVFYSFKPNPLGPYVIRNWLVNQGKSAIIAFQDSDDIPCADRFQRLSEHMTNNKTPLCGSHEIKMDYFNRTIQAVRYPKNVNLALDKGPVHALLHPSSAILRETFYLCNRLSEDRLFANDSKFLYYCYFKISNIQNIDEFLYIRRSHPGSLTTSPDTCIGSPLRTYLRNKWVVDFILVKLGLLKLEESCLNYECTKRKFEVKKL
;
A
#
# COMPACT_ATOMS: atom_id res chain seq x y z
N MET A 1 19.53 -5.51 -30.72
CA MET A 1 18.50 -6.54 -30.98
C MET A 1 17.41 -6.41 -29.92
N ARG A 2 16.47 -5.48 -30.11
CA ARG A 2 15.25 -5.37 -29.29
C ARG A 2 14.24 -6.34 -29.91
N LEU A 3 14.15 -7.53 -29.36
CA LEU A 3 13.12 -8.50 -29.73
C LEU A 3 11.78 -7.97 -29.21
N VAL A 4 10.95 -7.55 -30.17
CA VAL A 4 9.49 -7.75 -30.24
C VAL A 4 8.79 -8.03 -28.90
N ASP A 5 8.10 -7.01 -28.36
CA ASP A 5 6.90 -7.22 -27.55
C ASP A 5 5.71 -6.85 -28.44
N ASP A 6 5.17 -7.90 -29.06
CA ASP A 6 4.01 -7.91 -29.95
C ASP A 6 2.80 -7.19 -29.34
N TYR A 7 2.26 -6.24 -30.11
CA TYR A 7 0.88 -5.73 -30.09
C TYR A 7 0.08 -5.93 -28.80
N THR A 8 0.29 -5.06 -27.82
CA THR A 8 -0.52 -5.03 -26.61
C THR A 8 -1.91 -4.48 -26.89
N HIS A 9 -2.90 -5.36 -27.05
CA HIS A 9 -4.29 -4.98 -27.21
C HIS A 9 -4.83 -4.46 -25.88
N TYR A 10 -5.05 -3.15 -25.80
CA TYR A 10 -5.90 -2.59 -24.75
C TYR A 10 -7.34 -2.66 -25.22
N HIS A 11 -8.20 -3.25 -24.41
CA HIS A 11 -9.63 -3.19 -24.62
C HIS A 11 -10.19 -2.01 -23.84
N PHE A 12 -10.52 -0.94 -24.55
CA PHE A 12 -11.20 0.21 -23.97
C PHE A 12 -12.69 0.02 -24.13
N ILE A 13 -13.40 0.04 -23.01
CA ILE A 13 -14.84 -0.09 -22.95
C ILE A 13 -15.34 1.20 -22.31
N LEU A 14 -16.10 1.96 -23.08
CA LEU A 14 -16.68 3.22 -22.66
C LEU A 14 -18.19 3.06 -22.60
N TRP A 15 -18.82 3.64 -21.59
CA TRP A 15 -20.26 3.57 -21.47
C TRP A 15 -20.85 4.81 -20.84
N LYS A 16 -22.12 5.05 -21.19
CA LYS A 16 -22.99 5.95 -20.46
C LYS A 16 -23.75 5.17 -19.39
N LYS A 17 -24.01 5.79 -18.26
CA LYS A 17 -24.81 5.21 -17.18
C LYS A 17 -26.16 4.75 -17.72
N ASN A 18 -26.50 3.48 -17.51
CA ASN A 18 -27.72 2.84 -18.04
C ASN A 18 -27.89 2.95 -19.58
N GLY A 19 -26.79 3.14 -20.32
CA GLY A 19 -26.82 3.50 -21.71
C GLY A 19 -25.98 2.61 -22.61
N MET A 20 -25.61 3.17 -23.75
CA MET A 20 -24.82 2.49 -24.78
C MET A 20 -23.42 2.14 -24.25
N ILE A 21 -23.01 0.90 -24.49
CA ILE A 21 -21.66 0.40 -24.27
C ILE A 21 -20.97 0.41 -25.64
N THR A 22 -19.82 1.09 -25.71
CA THR A 22 -18.98 1.11 -26.90
C THR A 22 -17.65 0.45 -26.57
N ARG A 23 -17.24 -0.52 -27.40
CA ARG A 23 -15.97 -1.20 -27.28
C ARG A 23 -15.01 -0.71 -28.37
N TYR A 24 -13.79 -0.39 -27.95
CA TYR A 24 -12.69 -0.02 -28.81
C TYR A 24 -11.56 -1.04 -28.60
N ASP A 25 -11.32 -1.86 -29.62
CA ASP A 25 -10.14 -2.71 -29.68
C ASP A 25 -9.01 -1.89 -30.29
N MET A 26 -8.14 -1.33 -29.45
CA MET A 26 -7.05 -0.48 -29.94
C MET A 26 -5.87 -1.35 -30.38
N MET A 27 -5.84 -1.70 -31.67
CA MET A 27 -4.61 -2.05 -32.40
C MET A 27 -3.85 -0.81 -32.89
N PHE A 28 -4.55 0.34 -33.05
CA PHE A 28 -4.00 1.55 -33.67
C PHE A 28 -4.21 2.82 -32.82
N LEU A 29 -3.20 3.69 -32.88
CA LEU A 29 -2.77 4.75 -31.96
C LEU A 29 -3.69 5.98 -31.76
N SER A 30 -5.02 5.90 -31.88
CA SER A 30 -5.84 7.11 -31.78
C SER A 30 -6.84 7.11 -30.61
N PHE A 31 -6.63 8.04 -29.68
CA PHE A 31 -7.57 8.40 -28.63
C PHE A 31 -8.74 9.26 -29.18
N GLU A 32 -9.25 8.94 -30.37
CA GLU A 32 -10.33 9.69 -31.04
C GLU A 32 -11.61 9.73 -30.20
N PHE A 33 -11.84 8.70 -29.38
CA PHE A 33 -12.97 8.68 -28.45
C PHE A 33 -12.90 9.78 -27.37
N LEU A 34 -11.75 10.44 -27.18
CA LEU A 34 -11.63 11.54 -26.23
C LEU A 34 -12.51 12.73 -26.58
N ASP A 35 -13.00 12.88 -27.80
CA ASP A 35 -13.91 13.98 -28.15
C ASP A 35 -15.39 13.60 -28.06
N GLN A 36 -15.67 12.37 -27.66
CA GLN A 36 -17.01 11.89 -27.37
C GLN A 36 -17.40 12.15 -25.91
N ASN A 37 -18.67 11.92 -25.57
CA ASN A 37 -19.21 12.11 -24.23
C ASN A 37 -19.63 10.76 -23.61
N TYR A 38 -18.84 10.28 -22.66
CA TYR A 38 -19.10 9.07 -21.86
C TYR A 38 -19.04 9.41 -20.38
N ASP A 39 -19.65 8.58 -19.54
CA ASP A 39 -19.61 8.75 -18.09
C ASP A 39 -18.38 8.04 -17.50
N TYR A 40 -18.06 6.86 -18.03
CA TYR A 40 -17.04 5.98 -17.47
C TYR A 40 -16.19 5.32 -18.56
N ILE A 41 -14.98 4.93 -18.15
CA ILE A 41 -14.05 4.16 -18.97
C ILE A 41 -13.55 2.95 -18.18
N LEU A 42 -13.41 1.84 -18.88
CA LEU A 42 -12.82 0.60 -18.42
C LEU A 42 -11.72 0.22 -19.41
N CYS A 43 -10.50 0.17 -18.91
CA CYS A 43 -9.35 -0.36 -19.61
C CYS A 43 -9.11 -1.78 -19.11
N LEU A 44 -9.25 -2.78 -19.99
CA LEU A 44 -8.93 -4.17 -19.69
C LEU A 44 -7.74 -4.63 -20.53
N LYS A 45 -6.71 -5.11 -19.85
CA LYS A 45 -5.56 -5.78 -20.40
C LYS A 45 -4.96 -6.71 -19.35
N PHE A 46 -4.83 -7.98 -19.72
CA PHE A 46 -4.23 -9.02 -18.91
C PHE A 46 -3.05 -9.64 -19.66
N ALA A 47 -2.04 -10.09 -18.93
CA ALA A 47 -0.93 -10.81 -19.52
C ALA A 47 -1.44 -12.13 -20.14
N PRO A 48 -0.96 -12.52 -21.33
CA PRO A 48 -1.27 -13.81 -21.93
C PRO A 48 -0.97 -15.00 -20.99
N PRO A 49 -1.64 -16.15 -21.16
CA PRO A 49 -2.60 -16.46 -22.23
C PRO A 49 -3.99 -15.84 -21.97
N LEU A 50 -4.49 -15.08 -22.97
CA LEU A 50 -5.79 -14.41 -22.95
C LEU A 50 -6.97 -15.40 -22.96
N ASP A 51 -6.70 -16.67 -23.25
CA ASP A 51 -7.69 -17.69 -23.59
C ASP A 51 -8.52 -18.19 -22.38
N VAL A 52 -8.22 -17.73 -21.15
CA VAL A 52 -8.87 -18.23 -19.92
C VAL A 52 -9.71 -17.16 -19.21
N PHE A 53 -9.63 -15.89 -19.61
CA PHE A 53 -10.25 -14.80 -18.86
C PHE A 53 -11.31 -14.06 -19.68
N ASN A 54 -12.57 -14.52 -19.57
CA ASN A 54 -13.73 -13.85 -20.15
C ASN A 54 -14.68 -13.41 -19.02
N PRO A 55 -14.47 -12.22 -18.43
CA PRO A 55 -15.33 -11.74 -17.35
C PRO A 55 -16.74 -11.48 -17.88
N ASP A 56 -17.76 -11.78 -17.07
CA ASP A 56 -19.13 -11.33 -17.36
C ASP A 56 -19.14 -9.79 -17.35
N MET A 57 -19.11 -9.22 -18.55
CA MET A 57 -18.98 -7.77 -18.75
C MET A 57 -20.15 -6.99 -18.18
N ASN A 58 -21.36 -7.54 -18.26
CA ASN A 58 -22.56 -6.89 -17.71
C ASN A 58 -22.48 -6.83 -16.18
N LYS A 59 -22.06 -7.93 -15.55
CA LYS A 59 -21.85 -7.97 -14.10
C LYS A 59 -20.72 -7.05 -13.66
N LEU A 60 -19.59 -7.04 -14.38
CA LEU A 60 -18.45 -6.17 -14.08
C LEU A 60 -18.84 -4.69 -14.17
N ILE A 61 -19.51 -4.27 -15.26
CA ILE A 61 -19.97 -2.90 -15.44
C ILE A 61 -20.93 -2.49 -14.31
N ARG A 62 -21.91 -3.34 -13.98
CA ARG A 62 -22.84 -3.05 -12.86
C ARG A 62 -22.11 -2.89 -11.53
N SER A 63 -21.11 -3.74 -11.24
CA SER A 63 -20.29 -3.61 -10.03
C SER A 63 -19.50 -2.29 -10.01
N LEU A 64 -18.93 -1.89 -11.16
CA LEU A 64 -18.20 -0.62 -11.29
C LEU A 64 -19.13 0.59 -11.14
N GLU A 65 -20.31 0.58 -11.77
CA GLU A 65 -21.31 1.63 -11.65
C GLU A 65 -21.77 1.83 -10.21
N ASN A 66 -21.92 0.74 -9.44
CA ASN A 66 -22.27 0.83 -8.02
C ASN A 66 -21.17 1.54 -7.21
N ILE A 67 -19.90 1.30 -7.53
CA ILE A 67 -18.78 2.02 -6.88
C ILE A 67 -18.80 3.51 -7.27
N PHE A 68 -18.98 3.81 -8.56
CA PHE A 68 -19.02 5.21 -9.02
C PHE A 68 -20.28 5.96 -8.57
N TYR A 69 -21.36 5.25 -8.28
CA TYR A 69 -22.55 5.84 -7.65
C TYR A 69 -22.25 6.34 -6.24
N ASN A 70 -21.42 5.60 -5.49
CA ASN A 70 -20.98 6.01 -4.16
C ASN A 70 -20.00 7.19 -4.22
N ASP A 71 -19.04 7.16 -5.15
CA ASP A 71 -18.11 8.27 -5.36
C ASP A 71 -17.51 8.29 -6.78
N GLN A 72 -17.88 9.30 -7.56
CA GLN A 72 -17.41 9.50 -8.94
C GLN A 72 -15.92 9.85 -9.05
N ASN A 73 -15.28 10.24 -7.95
CA ASN A 73 -13.85 10.57 -7.89
C ASN A 73 -12.98 9.35 -7.54
N THR A 74 -13.55 8.15 -7.63
CA THR A 74 -12.84 6.88 -7.39
C THR A 74 -12.10 6.42 -8.64
N PHE A 75 -10.83 6.09 -8.46
CA PHE A 75 -10.02 5.35 -9.43
C PHE A 75 -9.92 3.88 -9.00
N ILE A 76 -10.17 2.96 -9.93
CA ILE A 76 -10.26 1.53 -9.64
C ILE A 76 -9.14 0.82 -10.39
N ILE A 77 -8.21 0.20 -9.67
CA ILE A 77 -7.23 -0.72 -10.25
C ILE A 77 -7.84 -2.13 -10.27
N LEU A 78 -7.70 -2.82 -11.40
CA LEU A 78 -8.30 -4.13 -11.61
C LEU A 78 -7.21 -5.19 -11.76
N THR A 79 -7.29 -6.22 -10.93
CA THR A 79 -6.36 -7.36 -10.89
C THR A 79 -7.11 -8.67 -11.12
N GLN A 80 -6.41 -9.72 -11.50
CA GLN A 80 -6.97 -11.07 -11.56
C GLN A 80 -7.06 -11.65 -10.15
N LYS A 81 -8.14 -12.38 -9.89
CA LYS A 81 -8.23 -13.22 -8.70
C LYS A 81 -7.29 -14.42 -8.84
N LYS A 82 -6.25 -14.43 -8.01
CA LYS A 82 -5.27 -15.53 -7.90
C LYS A 82 -5.22 -16.02 -6.46
N LYS A 83 -4.83 -17.28 -6.26
CA LYS A 83 -4.61 -17.83 -4.92
C LYS A 83 -3.37 -17.14 -4.33
N ALA A 84 -3.47 -16.70 -3.07
CA ALA A 84 -2.31 -16.25 -2.33
C ALA A 84 -1.27 -17.40 -2.19
N PRO A 85 0.03 -17.07 -2.17
CA PRO A 85 1.07 -18.08 -1.97
C PRO A 85 0.97 -18.72 -0.59
N LEU A 86 1.50 -19.93 -0.41
CA LEU A 86 1.43 -20.63 0.87
C LEU A 86 2.55 -20.23 1.85
N TYR A 87 3.74 -19.91 1.33
CA TYR A 87 4.95 -19.86 2.15
C TYR A 87 5.70 -18.54 2.11
N GLN A 88 5.82 -17.90 0.95
CA GLN A 88 6.57 -16.65 0.83
C GLN A 88 5.85 -15.70 -0.12
N VAL A 89 6.22 -14.42 -0.05
CA VAL A 89 5.76 -13.40 -0.99
C VAL A 89 5.95 -13.85 -2.45
N SER A 90 4.97 -13.55 -3.29
CA SER A 90 4.95 -13.83 -4.72
C SER A 90 4.78 -12.53 -5.49
N ASN A 91 5.63 -12.32 -6.49
CA ASN A 91 5.36 -11.34 -7.53
C ASN A 91 4.40 -11.98 -8.53
N ASP A 92 3.20 -11.40 -8.66
CA ASP A 92 2.18 -11.88 -9.57
C ASP A 92 2.27 -11.10 -10.91
N GLU A 93 1.13 -10.66 -11.43
CA GLU A 93 1.02 -10.02 -12.74
C GLU A 93 1.47 -8.56 -12.74
N ILE A 94 1.94 -8.14 -13.91
CA ILE A 94 1.96 -6.72 -14.26
C ILE A 94 0.54 -6.29 -14.59
N ILE A 95 0.09 -5.22 -13.95
CA ILE A 95 -1.27 -4.71 -14.05
C ILE A 95 -1.32 -3.58 -15.06
N TYR A 96 -2.33 -3.66 -15.92
CA TYR A 96 -2.65 -2.65 -16.91
C TYR A 96 -4.11 -2.19 -16.82
N SER A 97 -4.94 -2.95 -16.11
CA SER A 97 -6.39 -2.79 -16.12
C SER A 97 -6.85 -1.80 -15.05
N PHE A 98 -7.75 -0.90 -15.42
CA PHE A 98 -8.31 0.10 -14.51
C PHE A 98 -9.68 0.61 -14.99
N SER A 99 -10.39 1.30 -14.12
CA SER A 99 -11.61 2.01 -14.47
C SER A 99 -11.74 3.31 -13.67
N CYS A 100 -12.34 4.33 -14.27
CA CYS A 100 -12.63 5.60 -13.62
C CYS A 100 -13.71 6.40 -14.38
N ASN A 101 -14.07 7.55 -13.83
CA ASN A 101 -14.87 8.55 -14.53
C ASN A 101 -14.13 9.05 -15.79
N PHE A 102 -14.86 9.12 -16.91
CA PHE A 102 -14.28 9.46 -18.20
C PHE A 102 -13.78 10.90 -18.29
N GLN A 103 -14.41 11.85 -17.60
CA GLN A 103 -13.97 13.25 -17.61
C GLN A 103 -12.61 13.40 -16.92
N HIS A 104 -12.42 12.73 -15.79
CA HIS A 104 -11.12 12.67 -15.11
C HIS A 104 -10.07 12.03 -16.00
N PHE A 105 -10.38 10.88 -16.62
CA PHE A 105 -9.50 10.25 -17.60
C PHE A 105 -9.10 11.22 -18.73
N ARG A 106 -10.09 11.82 -19.40
CA ARG A 106 -9.86 12.77 -20.50
C ARG A 106 -8.96 13.92 -20.10
N LYS A 107 -9.19 14.50 -18.91
CA LYS A 107 -8.36 15.57 -18.37
C LYS A 107 -6.90 15.12 -18.21
N MET A 108 -6.68 13.96 -17.58
CA MET A 108 -5.33 13.41 -17.38
C MET A 108 -4.61 13.16 -18.69
N ILE A 109 -5.28 12.53 -19.67
CA ILE A 109 -4.66 12.25 -20.97
C ILE A 109 -4.29 13.55 -21.70
N LYS A 110 -5.20 14.54 -21.76
CA LYS A 110 -4.97 15.80 -22.48
C LYS A 110 -3.89 16.68 -21.84
N GLN A 111 -3.76 16.66 -20.51
CA GLN A 111 -2.84 17.55 -19.79
C GLN A 111 -1.44 16.96 -19.65
N HIS A 112 -1.29 15.64 -19.57
CA HIS A 112 -0.06 15.04 -19.07
C HIS A 112 0.63 14.06 -20.02
N LEU A 113 -0.08 13.47 -20.99
CA LEU A 113 0.44 12.33 -21.75
C LEU A 113 0.67 12.69 -23.22
N VAL A 114 1.90 13.13 -23.53
CA VAL A 114 2.36 13.46 -24.90
C VAL A 114 2.39 12.22 -25.81
N ASN A 115 2.43 11.01 -25.24
CA ASN A 115 2.23 9.75 -25.97
C ASN A 115 1.80 8.65 -24.97
N PRO A 116 0.49 8.51 -24.67
CA PRO A 116 0.02 7.69 -23.55
C PRO A 116 0.27 6.19 -23.73
N LEU A 117 0.44 5.73 -24.98
CA LEU A 117 0.55 4.32 -25.35
C LEU A 117 1.99 3.83 -25.51
N SER A 118 2.97 4.73 -25.54
CA SER A 118 4.40 4.33 -25.58
C SER A 118 4.93 3.88 -24.21
N LYS A 119 4.12 4.01 -23.16
CA LYS A 119 4.46 3.69 -21.76
C LYS A 119 3.35 2.85 -21.12
N ASN A 120 3.60 2.36 -19.90
CA ASN A 120 2.55 1.75 -19.09
C ASN A 120 1.54 2.82 -18.65
N LEU A 121 0.39 2.89 -19.36
CA LEU A 121 -0.64 3.90 -19.13
C LEU A 121 -1.12 3.97 -17.66
N LEU A 122 -1.26 2.82 -17.00
CA LEU A 122 -1.68 2.79 -15.60
C LEU A 122 -0.63 3.42 -14.68
N PHE A 123 0.66 3.17 -14.93
CA PHE A 123 1.74 3.81 -14.20
C PHE A 123 1.67 5.33 -14.34
N GLU A 124 1.56 5.84 -15.56
CA GLU A 124 1.54 7.30 -15.80
C GLU A 124 0.33 7.96 -15.14
N ILE A 125 -0.85 7.32 -15.17
CA ILE A 125 -2.04 7.84 -14.49
C ILE A 125 -1.85 7.88 -12.98
N LEU A 126 -1.30 6.82 -12.37
CA LEU A 126 -1.05 6.79 -10.93
C LEU A 126 0.03 7.79 -10.51
N ASP A 127 1.07 7.97 -11.31
CA ASP A 127 2.11 8.98 -11.08
C ASP A 127 1.54 10.40 -11.15
N TYR A 128 0.69 10.66 -12.15
CA TYR A 128 -0.04 11.92 -12.26
C TYR A 128 -0.93 12.18 -11.03
N MET A 129 -1.71 11.19 -10.60
CA MET A 129 -2.51 11.28 -9.37
C MET A 129 -1.64 11.46 -8.12
N GLY A 130 -0.41 10.95 -8.14
CA GLY A 130 0.62 11.11 -7.13
C GLY A 130 1.12 12.56 -6.98
N ASN A 131 1.10 13.34 -8.06
CA ASN A 131 1.77 14.63 -8.12
C ASN A 131 0.82 15.83 -8.33
N GLU A 132 -0.44 15.61 -8.73
CA GLU A 132 -1.33 16.69 -9.19
C GLU A 132 -2.78 16.63 -8.64
N ASN A 133 -3.51 17.74 -8.85
CA ASN A 133 -4.94 17.87 -8.55
C ASN A 133 -5.80 17.20 -9.64
N SER A 134 -5.64 15.89 -9.76
CA SER A 134 -6.36 15.04 -10.73
C SER A 134 -7.88 15.08 -10.55
N GLY A 135 -8.38 15.55 -9.42
CA GLY A 135 -9.79 15.46 -9.02
C GLY A 135 -10.16 14.08 -8.46
N LEU A 136 -9.37 13.05 -8.78
CA LEU A 136 -9.45 11.73 -8.19
C LEU A 136 -8.79 11.76 -6.80
N ASN A 137 -9.52 11.30 -5.81
CA ASN A 137 -9.13 11.44 -4.39
C ASN A 137 -9.33 10.14 -3.60
N ARG A 138 -9.69 9.07 -4.30
CA ARG A 138 -9.87 7.71 -3.79
C ARG A 138 -9.30 6.74 -4.81
N ILE A 139 -8.47 5.81 -4.35
CA ILE A 139 -8.04 4.66 -5.14
C ILE A 139 -8.52 3.41 -4.42
N ILE A 140 -9.10 2.48 -5.16
CA ILE A 140 -9.40 1.14 -4.67
C ILE A 140 -8.82 0.11 -5.64
N VAL A 141 -8.55 -1.09 -5.12
CA VAL A 141 -8.14 -2.22 -5.96
C VAL A 141 -9.20 -3.31 -5.85
N ARG A 142 -9.57 -3.93 -6.97
CA ARG A 142 -10.51 -5.05 -7.01
C ARG A 142 -9.93 -6.21 -7.80
N GLN A 143 -10.22 -7.41 -7.32
CA GLN A 143 -9.87 -8.67 -7.98
C GLN A 143 -11.07 -9.16 -8.79
N ILE A 144 -10.93 -9.33 -10.10
CA ILE A 144 -12.02 -9.80 -10.96
C ILE A 144 -12.06 -11.34 -10.94
N PRO A 145 -13.26 -11.95 -10.84
CA PRO A 145 -14.57 -11.30 -10.65
C PRO A 145 -14.78 -10.80 -9.21
N PHE A 146 -15.40 -9.63 -9.09
CA PHE A 146 -15.89 -9.08 -7.82
C PHE A 146 -17.40 -8.80 -7.90
N GLY A 147 -18.09 -8.97 -6.77
CA GLY A 147 -19.53 -8.70 -6.66
C GLY A 147 -19.84 -7.21 -6.48
N MET A 148 -21.11 -6.91 -6.19
CA MET A 148 -21.48 -5.59 -5.70
C MET A 148 -20.76 -5.31 -4.37
N GLU A 149 -20.41 -4.04 -4.11
CA GLU A 149 -19.74 -3.69 -2.86
C GLU A 149 -20.56 -4.16 -1.66
N GLU A 150 -19.90 -4.91 -0.79
CA GLU A 150 -20.43 -5.21 0.53
C GLU A 150 -20.70 -3.90 1.27
N LYS A 151 -21.81 -3.81 2.00
CA LYS A 151 -22.04 -2.70 2.92
C LYS A 151 -20.99 -2.78 4.03
N ILE A 152 -19.92 -2.03 3.85
CA ILE A 152 -18.81 -2.00 4.78
C ILE A 152 -19.25 -1.20 6.03
N SER A 153 -18.98 -1.73 7.21
CA SER A 153 -19.39 -1.17 8.50
C SER A 153 -18.61 0.10 8.81
N ASN A 154 -19.32 1.19 9.12
CA ASN A 154 -18.68 2.42 9.59
C ASN A 154 -18.28 2.37 11.08
N LYS A 155 -18.41 1.21 11.74
CA LYS A 155 -18.10 1.03 13.17
C LYS A 155 -16.65 0.59 13.37
N PHE A 156 -15.69 1.38 12.90
CA PHE A 156 -14.29 1.19 13.25
C PHE A 156 -13.67 2.54 13.64
N THR A 157 -12.61 2.50 14.43
CA THR A 157 -11.70 3.63 14.64
C THR A 157 -10.27 3.10 14.63
N CYS A 158 -9.37 3.82 13.95
CA CYS A 158 -7.99 3.38 13.77
C CYS A 158 -7.03 4.57 13.90
N ASP A 159 -5.90 4.36 14.58
CA ASP A 159 -4.81 5.32 14.59
C ASP A 159 -3.83 4.98 13.47
N VAL A 160 -3.64 5.89 12.52
CA VAL A 160 -2.72 5.74 11.39
C VAL A 160 -1.41 6.41 11.73
N ILE A 161 -0.34 5.64 11.76
CA ILE A 161 0.98 6.05 12.24
C ILE A 161 1.95 6.20 11.07
N ILE A 162 2.44 7.43 10.88
CA ILE A 162 3.21 7.82 9.70
C ILE A 162 4.55 8.44 10.12
N PRO A 163 5.68 7.71 10.04
CA PRO A 163 6.98 8.37 10.04
C PRO A 163 7.23 9.03 8.68
N HIS A 164 7.83 10.21 8.67
CA HIS A 164 8.17 10.91 7.44
C HIS A 164 9.62 11.41 7.46
N LYS A 165 10.35 11.07 6.39
CA LYS A 165 11.62 11.69 6.02
C LYS A 165 11.74 11.65 4.49
N GLY A 166 12.14 12.76 3.88
CA GLY A 166 12.33 12.91 2.46
C GLY A 166 11.57 14.10 1.90
N ASP A 167 11.16 13.97 0.64
CA ASP A 167 10.39 14.99 -0.07
C ASP A 167 8.98 15.14 0.53
N PHE A 168 8.61 16.36 0.91
CA PHE A 168 7.29 16.67 1.45
C PHE A 168 6.15 16.43 0.44
N ALA A 169 6.43 16.42 -0.87
CA ALA A 169 5.44 16.09 -1.90
C ALA A 169 4.80 14.71 -1.66
N TYR A 170 5.60 13.74 -1.18
CA TYR A 170 5.10 12.42 -0.84
C TYR A 170 4.10 12.45 0.32
N LEU A 171 4.45 13.15 1.40
CA LEU A 171 3.56 13.31 2.55
C LEU A 171 2.29 14.08 2.16
N GLN A 172 2.41 15.11 1.32
CA GLN A 172 1.27 15.87 0.80
C GLN A 172 0.33 14.98 -0.01
N ASN A 173 0.88 14.13 -0.87
CA ASN A 173 0.10 13.19 -1.65
C ASN A 173 -0.62 12.17 -0.75
N LEU A 174 0.08 11.61 0.25
CA LEU A 174 -0.53 10.72 1.22
C LEU A 174 -1.70 11.40 1.96
N MET A 175 -1.50 12.64 2.43
CA MET A 175 -2.56 13.39 3.13
C MET A 175 -3.78 13.66 2.24
N HIS A 176 -3.58 13.89 0.93
CA HIS A 176 -4.67 14.06 -0.03
C HIS A 176 -5.58 12.83 -0.11
N PHE A 177 -5.03 11.62 -0.01
CA PHE A 177 -5.84 10.40 0.03
C PHE A 177 -6.46 10.16 1.41
N LEU A 178 -5.73 10.40 2.49
CA LEU A 178 -6.21 10.16 3.85
C LEU A 178 -7.36 11.09 4.27
N LYS A 179 -7.41 12.35 3.77
CA LYS A 179 -8.41 13.35 4.21
C LYS A 179 -9.87 12.92 3.98
N ASN A 180 -10.09 12.03 3.02
CA ASN A 180 -11.42 11.55 2.63
C ASN A 180 -11.79 10.23 3.33
N ILE A 181 -10.86 9.61 4.04
CA ILE A 181 -11.12 8.39 4.80
C ILE A 181 -11.69 8.79 6.16
N LYS A 182 -12.84 8.20 6.49
CA LYS A 182 -13.54 8.45 7.76
C LYS A 182 -13.01 7.53 8.86
N ASN A 183 -13.22 7.95 10.11
CA ASN A 183 -12.92 7.19 11.32
C ASN A 183 -11.45 6.77 11.49
N ILE A 184 -10.53 7.59 10.98
CA ILE A 184 -9.10 7.45 11.26
C ILE A 184 -8.59 8.66 12.03
N ASN A 185 -7.67 8.44 12.95
CA ASN A 185 -6.86 9.50 13.55
C ASN A 185 -5.46 9.41 12.95
N VAL A 186 -4.99 10.49 12.35
CA VAL A 186 -3.70 10.49 11.63
C VAL A 186 -2.64 11.15 12.51
N PHE A 187 -1.56 10.42 12.80
CA PHE A 187 -0.41 10.91 13.54
C PHE A 187 0.84 10.81 12.67
N ALA A 188 1.50 11.94 12.42
CA ALA A 188 2.67 12.01 11.56
C ALA A 188 3.87 12.59 12.29
N GLY A 189 5.03 11.94 12.13
CA GLY A 189 6.29 12.34 12.75
C GLY A 189 7.32 12.74 11.70
N ILE A 190 7.74 14.00 11.73
CA ILE A 190 8.67 14.61 10.79
C ILE A 190 10.10 14.44 11.30
N ASP A 191 10.88 13.59 10.64
CA ASP A 191 12.25 13.22 10.97
C ASP A 191 13.31 14.00 10.16
N GLN A 192 13.05 15.29 9.97
CA GLN A 192 13.92 16.19 9.22
C GLN A 192 13.76 17.63 9.69
N PRO A 193 14.69 18.53 9.34
CA PRO A 193 14.56 19.94 9.64
C PRO A 193 13.26 20.53 9.08
N ILE A 194 12.59 21.35 9.87
CA ILE A 194 11.35 22.02 9.49
C ILE A 194 11.70 23.41 8.98
N THR A 195 11.31 23.69 7.75
CA THR A 195 11.41 25.00 7.12
C THR A 195 10.04 25.69 7.09
N GLY A 196 9.98 26.98 6.76
CA GLY A 196 8.73 27.75 6.80
C GLY A 196 7.58 27.20 5.94
N HIS A 197 7.88 26.50 4.85
CA HIS A 197 6.87 25.80 4.03
C HIS A 197 6.21 24.62 4.77
N ASN A 198 6.96 23.95 5.65
CA ASN A 198 6.51 22.77 6.39
C ASN A 198 5.56 23.15 7.54
N LEU A 199 5.65 24.39 8.05
CA LEU A 199 4.75 24.89 9.10
C LEU A 199 3.34 25.17 8.58
N LYS A 200 3.19 25.58 7.32
CA LYS A 200 1.86 25.78 6.70
C LYS A 200 1.18 24.45 6.34
N PHE A 201 1.94 23.36 6.30
CA PHE A 201 1.42 22.05 5.90
C PHE A 201 0.38 21.50 6.88
N SER A 202 0.62 21.68 8.19
CA SER A 202 -0.33 21.30 9.24
C SER A 202 -1.65 22.05 9.13
N ASP A 203 -1.62 23.34 8.79
CA ASP A 203 -2.82 24.18 8.61
C ASP A 203 -3.74 23.63 7.52
N THR A 204 -3.17 23.07 6.45
CA THR A 204 -3.94 22.47 5.34
C THR A 204 -4.47 21.07 5.64
N ASN A 205 -4.05 20.44 6.75
CA ASN A 205 -4.42 19.09 7.14
C ASN A 205 -4.89 19.01 8.61
N PRO A 206 -5.93 19.78 9.02
CA PRO A 206 -6.29 19.95 10.44
C PRO A 206 -6.79 18.68 11.13
N LYS A 207 -7.10 17.62 10.37
CA LYS A 207 -7.50 16.30 10.90
C LYS A 207 -6.32 15.41 11.28
N ALA A 208 -5.10 15.78 10.88
CA ALA A 208 -3.88 15.08 11.21
C ALA A 208 -3.11 15.85 12.29
N VAL A 209 -2.39 15.13 13.15
CA VAL A 209 -1.54 15.71 14.18
C VAL A 209 -0.08 15.47 13.81
N PHE A 210 0.67 16.56 13.69
CA PHE A 210 2.07 16.53 13.28
C PHE A 210 3.01 16.78 14.45
N TYR A 211 4.10 16.04 14.47
CA TYR A 211 5.16 16.16 15.46
C TYR A 211 6.50 16.23 14.77
N SER A 212 7.42 16.98 15.34
CA SER A 212 8.79 17.11 14.90
C SER A 212 9.72 16.48 15.90
N PHE A 213 10.77 15.83 15.40
CA PHE A 213 11.73 15.09 16.21
C PHE A 213 13.14 15.68 16.06
N LYS A 214 13.87 15.77 17.18
CA LYS A 214 15.26 16.24 17.23
C LYS A 214 16.10 15.37 18.18
N PRO A 215 17.38 15.05 17.84
CA PRO A 215 18.03 15.33 16.56
C PRO A 215 17.44 14.50 15.43
N ASN A 216 17.50 14.98 14.19
CA ASN A 216 17.10 14.20 13.01
C ASN A 216 18.33 13.72 12.22
N PRO A 217 18.32 12.49 11.67
CA PRO A 217 17.26 11.49 11.76
C PRO A 217 17.32 10.63 13.04
N LEU A 218 16.16 10.34 13.65
CA LEU A 218 15.97 9.31 14.66
C LEU A 218 15.60 7.95 14.06
N GLY A 219 14.95 7.95 12.90
CA GLY A 219 14.49 6.76 12.22
C GLY A 219 13.01 6.41 12.48
N PRO A 220 12.42 5.61 11.58
CA PRO A 220 10.98 5.37 11.55
C PRO A 220 10.48 4.59 12.77
N TYR A 221 11.29 3.74 13.40
CA TYR A 221 10.84 2.89 14.51
C TYR A 221 10.67 3.65 15.83
N VAL A 222 11.61 4.56 16.15
CA VAL A 222 11.47 5.49 17.29
C VAL A 222 10.22 6.33 17.12
N ILE A 223 10.01 6.87 15.92
CA ILE A 223 8.86 7.72 15.62
C ILE A 223 7.56 6.93 15.71
N ARG A 224 7.48 5.74 15.10
CA ARG A 224 6.29 4.88 15.17
C ARG A 224 5.94 4.54 16.62
N ASN A 225 6.91 4.09 17.43
CA ASN A 225 6.68 3.78 18.84
C ASN A 225 6.15 5.00 19.62
N TRP A 226 6.73 6.18 19.39
CA TRP A 226 6.30 7.40 20.07
C TRP A 226 4.90 7.84 19.64
N LEU A 227 4.62 7.82 18.34
CA LEU A 227 3.32 8.22 17.76
C LEU A 227 2.20 7.28 18.19
N VAL A 228 2.48 5.97 18.33
CA VAL A 228 1.52 5.00 18.88
C VAL A 228 1.00 5.46 20.24
N ASN A 229 1.83 6.06 21.10
CA ASN A 229 1.43 6.53 22.43
C ASN A 229 0.48 7.76 22.40
N GLN A 230 0.34 8.44 21.26
CA GLN A 230 -0.53 9.63 21.15
C GLN A 230 -1.99 9.26 20.89
N GLY A 231 -2.21 8.13 20.22
CA GLY A 231 -3.52 7.62 19.88
C GLY A 231 -4.16 6.78 20.99
N LYS A 232 -5.47 6.59 20.90
CA LYS A 232 -6.27 5.78 21.84
C LYS A 232 -7.08 4.67 21.17
N SER A 233 -7.10 4.62 19.84
CA SER A 233 -7.85 3.60 19.11
C SER A 233 -7.28 2.21 19.41
N ALA A 234 -8.16 1.21 19.50
CA ALA A 234 -7.73 -0.17 19.74
C ALA A 234 -6.88 -0.73 18.59
N ILE A 235 -7.07 -0.21 17.37
CA ILE A 235 -6.34 -0.62 16.17
C ILE A 235 -5.33 0.47 15.80
N ILE A 236 -4.11 0.04 15.52
CA ILE A 236 -3.01 0.83 14.99
C ILE A 236 -2.76 0.36 13.56
N ALA A 237 -2.79 1.25 12.57
CA ALA A 237 -2.36 0.96 11.22
C ALA A 237 -1.04 1.68 10.90
N PHE A 238 -0.11 0.96 10.30
CA PHE A 238 1.14 1.52 9.83
C PHE A 238 0.97 2.08 8.42
N GLN A 239 1.68 3.15 8.09
CA GLN A 239 1.68 3.73 6.75
C GLN A 239 3.01 4.45 6.52
N ASP A 240 3.69 4.14 5.42
CA ASP A 240 4.85 4.92 5.01
C ASP A 240 4.42 6.20 4.29
N SER A 241 5.14 7.30 4.53
CA SER A 241 4.78 8.64 4.04
C SER A 241 4.86 8.77 2.52
N ASP A 242 5.63 7.91 1.89
CA ASP A 242 5.91 7.81 0.46
C ASP A 242 5.10 6.71 -0.21
N ASP A 243 4.02 6.24 0.39
CA ASP A 243 3.13 5.24 -0.20
C ASP A 243 1.67 5.72 -0.21
N ILE A 244 0.78 4.99 -0.89
CA ILE A 244 -0.63 5.36 -1.07
C ILE A 244 -1.55 4.28 -0.47
N PRO A 245 -2.42 4.63 0.50
CA PRO A 245 -3.42 3.71 1.01
C PRO A 245 -4.59 3.58 0.04
N CYS A 246 -5.15 2.38 -0.09
CA CYS A 246 -6.46 2.23 -0.71
C CYS A 246 -7.54 2.85 0.18
N ALA A 247 -8.57 3.43 -0.42
CA ALA A 247 -9.61 4.21 0.26
C ALA A 247 -10.42 3.40 1.29
N ASP A 248 -10.47 2.07 1.12
CA ASP A 248 -11.15 1.11 1.98
C ASP A 248 -10.18 0.30 2.88
N ARG A 249 -8.87 0.57 2.82
CA ARG A 249 -7.82 -0.19 3.52
C ARG A 249 -8.12 -0.41 5.00
N PHE A 250 -8.24 0.68 5.76
CA PHE A 250 -8.32 0.61 7.22
C PHE A 250 -9.62 -0.05 7.69
N GLN A 251 -10.70 0.17 6.94
CA GLN A 251 -11.99 -0.44 7.19
C GLN A 251 -11.94 -1.95 6.96
N ARG A 252 -11.45 -2.40 5.79
CA ARG A 252 -11.30 -3.81 5.44
C ARG A 252 -10.39 -4.56 6.42
N LEU A 253 -9.26 -3.97 6.80
CA LEU A 253 -8.37 -4.54 7.81
C LEU A 253 -9.08 -4.66 9.17
N SER A 254 -9.76 -3.61 9.63
CA SER A 254 -10.46 -3.62 10.91
C SER A 254 -11.56 -4.68 10.97
N GLU A 255 -12.35 -4.82 9.91
CA GLU A 255 -13.40 -5.84 9.81
C GLU A 255 -12.81 -7.24 9.80
N HIS A 256 -11.75 -7.46 9.02
CA HIS A 256 -11.06 -8.76 8.99
C HIS A 256 -10.51 -9.13 10.36
N MET A 257 -9.85 -8.19 11.04
CA MET A 257 -9.32 -8.38 12.39
C MET A 257 -10.42 -8.72 13.39
N THR A 258 -11.56 -8.03 13.32
CA THR A 258 -12.70 -8.24 14.22
C THR A 258 -13.37 -9.60 13.98
N ASN A 259 -13.70 -9.90 12.72
CA ASN A 259 -14.44 -11.10 12.35
C ASN A 259 -13.61 -12.38 12.54
N ASN A 260 -12.29 -12.31 12.32
CA ASN A 260 -11.40 -13.47 12.38
C ASN A 260 -10.56 -13.52 13.66
N LYS A 261 -10.74 -12.56 14.59
CA LYS A 261 -9.93 -12.43 15.81
C LYS A 261 -8.43 -12.48 15.50
N THR A 262 -8.01 -11.63 14.56
CA THR A 262 -6.63 -11.56 14.06
C THR A 262 -5.94 -10.34 14.67
N PRO A 263 -5.04 -10.50 15.65
CA PRO A 263 -4.44 -9.35 16.35
C PRO A 263 -3.45 -8.55 15.50
N LEU A 264 -2.87 -9.15 14.46
CA LEU A 264 -2.00 -8.51 13.47
C LEU A 264 -2.42 -8.93 12.07
N CYS A 265 -2.87 -7.98 11.27
CA CYS A 265 -3.39 -8.22 9.92
C CYS A 265 -2.67 -7.35 8.88
N GLY A 266 -2.04 -7.97 7.89
CA GLY A 266 -1.52 -7.31 6.68
C GLY A 266 -2.47 -7.43 5.49
N SER A 267 -2.00 -7.02 4.32
CA SER A 267 -2.70 -7.13 3.03
C SER A 267 -1.71 -7.36 1.90
N HIS A 268 -2.21 -7.65 0.70
CA HIS A 268 -1.40 -7.64 -0.52
C HIS A 268 -1.05 -6.20 -0.91
N GLU A 269 0.00 -6.03 -1.72
CA GLU A 269 0.41 -4.71 -2.22
C GLU A 269 0.35 -4.61 -3.75
N ILE A 270 0.15 -3.38 -4.22
CA ILE A 270 0.46 -2.97 -5.58
C ILE A 270 1.80 -2.26 -5.54
N LYS A 271 2.81 -2.84 -6.18
CA LYS A 271 4.12 -2.22 -6.29
C LYS A 271 4.15 -1.31 -7.52
N MET A 272 4.30 -0.02 -7.29
CA MET A 272 4.58 0.98 -8.32
C MET A 272 6.09 1.15 -8.45
N ASP A 273 6.67 0.56 -9.49
CA ASP A 273 8.11 0.53 -9.72
C ASP A 273 8.54 1.69 -10.64
N TYR A 274 9.14 2.72 -10.06
CA TYR A 274 9.61 3.91 -10.81
C TYR A 274 10.84 3.62 -11.69
N PHE A 275 11.59 2.56 -11.42
CA PHE A 275 12.76 2.20 -12.22
C PHE A 275 12.34 1.58 -13.54
N ASN A 276 11.38 0.64 -13.48
CA ASN A 276 10.88 -0.08 -14.64
C ASN A 276 9.60 0.55 -15.24
N ARG A 277 9.03 1.56 -14.58
CA ARG A 277 7.71 2.15 -14.89
C ARG A 277 6.60 1.11 -15.01
N THR A 278 6.53 0.21 -14.02
CA THR A 278 5.54 -0.88 -14.00
C THR A 278 4.68 -0.82 -12.75
N ILE A 279 3.48 -1.40 -12.86
CA ILE A 279 2.57 -1.64 -11.75
C ILE A 279 2.45 -3.14 -11.59
N GLN A 280 2.82 -3.67 -10.44
CA GLN A 280 2.89 -5.11 -10.20
C GLN A 280 2.07 -5.51 -8.99
N ALA A 281 1.26 -6.56 -9.12
CA ALA A 281 0.64 -7.22 -7.99
C ALA A 281 1.68 -8.01 -7.19
N VAL A 282 1.69 -7.87 -5.87
CA VAL A 282 2.55 -8.66 -4.98
C VAL A 282 1.68 -9.24 -3.86
N ARG A 283 1.69 -10.57 -3.74
CA ARG A 283 0.86 -11.30 -2.77
C ARG A 283 1.69 -11.88 -1.65
N TYR A 284 1.11 -11.84 -0.45
CA TYR A 284 1.68 -12.45 0.74
C TYR A 284 0.88 -13.69 1.16
N PRO A 285 1.48 -14.63 1.92
CA PRO A 285 0.73 -15.75 2.46
C PRO A 285 -0.41 -15.30 3.37
N LYS A 286 -1.61 -15.87 3.19
CA LYS A 286 -2.78 -15.51 4.02
C LYS A 286 -2.58 -15.86 5.49
N ASN A 287 -1.97 -17.01 5.78
CA ASN A 287 -1.63 -17.42 7.13
C ASN A 287 -0.14 -17.17 7.36
N VAL A 288 0.17 -16.10 8.08
CA VAL A 288 1.55 -15.66 8.30
C VAL A 288 2.25 -16.58 9.29
N ASN A 289 1.55 -17.06 10.34
CA ASN A 289 2.13 -18.05 11.24
C ASN A 289 2.53 -19.33 10.51
N LEU A 290 1.65 -19.88 9.66
CA LEU A 290 1.95 -21.08 8.88
C LEU A 290 3.13 -20.90 7.92
N ALA A 291 3.27 -19.71 7.33
CA ALA A 291 4.43 -19.37 6.52
C ALA A 291 5.71 -19.36 7.36
N LEU A 292 5.67 -18.71 8.53
CA LEU A 292 6.80 -18.64 9.48
C LEU A 292 7.11 -19.98 10.16
N ASP A 293 6.13 -20.89 10.24
CA ASP A 293 6.32 -22.28 10.64
C ASP A 293 7.24 -23.04 9.67
N LYS A 294 7.35 -22.61 8.42
CA LYS A 294 8.31 -23.20 7.47
C LYS A 294 9.68 -22.54 7.50
N GLY A 295 9.77 -21.32 8.04
CA GLY A 295 11.03 -20.62 8.25
C GLY A 295 10.87 -19.11 8.24
N PRO A 296 11.92 -18.36 8.55
CA PRO A 296 11.89 -16.91 8.56
C PRO A 296 11.85 -16.35 7.13
N VAL A 297 10.65 -16.03 6.67
CA VAL A 297 10.33 -15.55 5.32
C VAL A 297 9.72 -14.14 5.36
N HIS A 298 9.68 -13.47 4.20
CA HIS A 298 8.92 -12.23 4.05
C HIS A 298 7.43 -12.55 3.84
N ALA A 299 6.72 -12.81 4.95
CA ALA A 299 5.32 -13.25 4.94
C ALA A 299 4.30 -12.13 5.17
N LEU A 300 4.73 -10.93 5.55
CA LEU A 300 3.86 -9.77 5.77
C LEU A 300 4.64 -8.49 5.48
N LEU A 301 4.02 -7.57 4.74
CA LEU A 301 4.56 -6.24 4.52
C LEU A 301 4.13 -5.32 5.66
N HIS A 302 5.09 -4.92 6.49
CA HIS A 302 4.80 -4.15 7.70
C HIS A 302 4.01 -2.85 7.47
N PRO A 303 4.35 -1.96 6.52
CA PRO A 303 3.58 -0.74 6.30
C PRO A 303 2.17 -0.99 5.72
N SER A 304 1.87 -2.20 5.22
CA SER A 304 0.51 -2.57 4.82
C SER A 304 -0.37 -3.06 6.00
N SER A 305 0.23 -3.26 7.18
CA SER A 305 -0.43 -3.94 8.29
C SER A 305 -1.10 -3.03 9.32
N ALA A 306 -2.03 -3.63 10.06
CA ALA A 306 -2.64 -3.10 11.26
C ALA A 306 -2.53 -4.10 12.41
N ILE A 307 -2.41 -3.61 13.64
CA ILE A 307 -2.22 -4.40 14.85
C ILE A 307 -3.10 -3.88 15.98
N LEU A 308 -3.59 -4.78 16.83
CA LEU A 308 -4.23 -4.39 18.08
C LEU A 308 -3.19 -3.72 18.99
N ARG A 309 -3.57 -2.61 19.61
CA ARG A 309 -2.72 -1.81 20.49
C ARG A 309 -2.13 -2.62 21.64
N GLU A 310 -2.96 -3.41 22.32
CA GLU A 310 -2.50 -4.32 23.38
C GLU A 310 -1.48 -5.33 22.86
N THR A 311 -1.68 -5.84 21.65
CA THR A 311 -0.79 -6.82 21.02
C THR A 311 0.53 -6.19 20.60
N PHE A 312 0.52 -4.93 20.15
CA PHE A 312 1.74 -4.18 19.87
C PHE A 312 2.65 -4.08 21.11
N TYR A 313 2.07 -3.82 22.29
CA TYR A 313 2.82 -3.79 23.54
C TYR A 313 3.21 -5.19 24.03
N LEU A 314 2.33 -6.19 23.88
CA LEU A 314 2.65 -7.60 24.17
C LEU A 314 3.86 -8.10 23.36
N CYS A 315 3.99 -7.62 22.12
CA CYS A 315 5.10 -7.93 21.23
C CYS A 315 6.32 -7.02 21.44
N ASN A 316 6.41 -6.34 22.58
CA ASN A 316 7.49 -5.43 22.97
C ASN A 316 7.75 -4.26 21.99
N ARG A 317 6.77 -3.89 21.15
CA ARG A 317 6.88 -2.76 20.19
C ARG A 317 8.02 -2.98 19.17
N LEU A 318 8.29 -1.97 18.33
CA LEU A 318 9.37 -2.04 17.33
C LEU A 318 10.71 -1.76 18.01
N SER A 319 11.77 -2.53 17.72
CA SER A 319 13.12 -2.16 18.16
C SER A 319 13.56 -0.83 17.54
N GLU A 320 14.31 -0.06 18.32
CA GLU A 320 14.69 1.33 18.02
C GLU A 320 16.21 1.50 17.83
N ASP A 321 16.97 0.41 17.89
CA ASP A 321 18.43 0.39 17.80
C ASP A 321 18.95 0.66 16.38
N ARG A 322 18.08 0.58 15.35
CA ARG A 322 18.40 0.77 13.93
C ARG A 322 17.43 1.71 13.24
N LEU A 323 17.89 2.23 12.10
CA LEU A 323 17.10 3.08 11.20
C LEU A 323 16.29 2.28 10.16
N PHE A 324 16.63 1.00 9.93
CA PHE A 324 15.98 0.16 8.92
C PHE A 324 15.93 -1.31 9.35
N ALA A 325 15.11 -2.10 8.66
CA ALA A 325 14.93 -3.55 8.79
C ALA A 325 14.33 -4.10 10.11
N ASN A 326 14.14 -3.27 11.15
CA ASN A 326 13.55 -3.72 12.43
C ASN A 326 12.08 -4.18 12.32
N ASP A 327 11.42 -3.98 11.17
CA ASP A 327 10.11 -4.54 10.85
C ASP A 327 10.14 -6.08 10.72
N SER A 328 11.19 -6.64 10.10
CA SER A 328 11.39 -8.08 10.01
C SER A 328 11.65 -8.69 11.38
N LYS A 329 12.50 -8.03 12.19
CA LYS A 329 12.77 -8.40 13.59
C LYS A 329 11.47 -8.44 14.40
N PHE A 330 10.64 -7.41 14.28
CA PHE A 330 9.35 -7.33 14.98
C PHE A 330 8.39 -8.45 14.57
N LEU A 331 8.27 -8.75 13.27
CA LEU A 331 7.40 -9.84 12.80
C LEU A 331 7.84 -11.20 13.37
N TYR A 332 9.15 -11.46 13.41
CA TYR A 332 9.70 -12.70 14.00
C TYR A 332 9.43 -12.79 15.50
N TYR A 333 9.51 -11.68 16.23
CA TYR A 333 9.11 -11.65 17.65
C TYR A 333 7.60 -11.91 17.82
N CYS A 334 6.76 -11.28 16.98
CA CYS A 334 5.31 -11.44 16.99
C CYS A 334 4.88 -12.90 16.81
N TYR A 335 5.57 -13.67 15.97
CA TYR A 335 5.29 -15.09 15.75
C TYR A 335 5.27 -15.91 17.06
N PHE A 336 6.15 -15.59 18.01
CA PHE A 336 6.22 -16.30 19.30
C PHE A 336 5.18 -15.84 20.33
N LYS A 337 4.49 -14.71 20.08
CA LYS A 337 3.52 -14.12 21.02
C LYS A 337 2.08 -14.15 20.50
N ILE A 338 1.88 -14.26 19.19
CA ILE A 338 0.58 -14.16 18.53
C ILE A 338 0.30 -15.46 17.77
N SER A 339 -0.81 -16.12 18.12
CA SER A 339 -1.24 -17.37 17.48
C SER A 339 -1.93 -17.19 16.12
N ASN A 340 -2.40 -15.99 15.80
CA ASN A 340 -3.17 -15.71 14.59
C ASN A 340 -2.77 -14.39 13.91
N ILE A 341 -1.72 -14.45 13.10
CA ILE A 341 -1.24 -13.38 12.21
C ILE A 341 -1.68 -13.75 10.79
N GLN A 342 -2.36 -12.82 10.11
CA GLN A 342 -2.90 -13.06 8.78
C GLN A 342 -2.64 -11.91 7.81
N ASN A 343 -2.74 -12.20 6.52
CA ASN A 343 -3.00 -11.18 5.51
C ASN A 343 -4.43 -11.38 4.98
N ILE A 344 -5.17 -10.29 4.84
CA ILE A 344 -6.42 -10.33 4.05
C ILE A 344 -6.07 -10.58 2.57
N ASP A 345 -6.94 -11.32 1.87
CA ASP A 345 -6.75 -11.64 0.46
C ASP A 345 -7.22 -10.51 -0.47
N GLU A 346 -6.78 -9.30 -0.17
CA GLU A 346 -7.11 -8.06 -0.86
C GLU A 346 -5.86 -7.18 -1.00
N PHE A 347 -5.82 -6.38 -2.06
CA PHE A 347 -4.77 -5.38 -2.29
C PHE A 347 -5.20 -4.04 -1.71
N LEU A 348 -4.64 -3.67 -0.56
CA LEU A 348 -5.08 -2.48 0.17
C LEU A 348 -3.99 -1.41 0.29
N TYR A 349 -2.82 -1.65 -0.31
CA TYR A 349 -1.65 -0.82 -0.17
C TYR A 349 -0.94 -0.65 -1.52
N ILE A 350 -0.56 0.57 -1.87
CA ILE A 350 0.23 0.85 -3.08
C ILE A 350 1.59 1.36 -2.62
N ARG A 351 2.61 0.52 -2.81
CA ARG A 351 3.99 0.84 -2.46
C ARG A 351 4.73 1.46 -3.63
N ARG A 352 5.34 2.63 -3.44
CA ARG A 352 6.21 3.27 -4.43
C ARG A 352 7.65 2.82 -4.21
N SER A 353 8.22 2.19 -5.24
CA SER A 353 9.63 1.81 -5.28
C SER A 353 10.38 2.86 -6.09
N HIS A 354 10.94 3.86 -5.42
CA HIS A 354 11.58 5.02 -6.03
C HIS A 354 13.03 5.24 -5.52
N PRO A 355 13.87 6.00 -6.25
CA PRO A 355 15.23 6.33 -5.82
C PRO A 355 15.28 7.04 -4.47
N GLY A 356 16.31 6.76 -3.67
CA GLY A 356 16.54 7.40 -2.37
C GLY A 356 15.73 6.85 -1.19
N SER A 357 14.84 5.87 -1.38
CA SER A 357 14.18 5.18 -0.26
C SER A 357 15.18 4.33 0.55
N LEU A 358 14.82 3.96 1.79
CA LEU A 358 15.62 3.05 2.62
C LEU A 358 15.77 1.63 2.04
N THR A 359 14.96 1.27 1.04
CA THR A 359 15.02 -0.06 0.40
C THR A 359 15.77 -0.05 -0.93
N THR A 360 16.07 1.14 -1.45
CA THR A 360 16.72 1.34 -2.76
C THR A 360 18.04 2.10 -2.67
N SER A 361 18.34 2.76 -1.54
CA SER A 361 19.60 3.49 -1.35
C SER A 361 20.77 2.53 -1.16
N PRO A 362 21.95 2.74 -1.80
CA PRO A 362 23.04 1.77 -1.82
C PRO A 362 23.45 1.22 -0.44
N ASP A 363 23.50 2.08 0.59
CA ASP A 363 23.94 1.68 1.94
C ASP A 363 22.93 0.78 2.67
N THR A 364 21.64 0.93 2.35
CA THR A 364 20.53 0.34 3.12
C THR A 364 19.62 -0.56 2.30
N CYS A 365 19.87 -0.68 0.99
CA CYS A 365 19.03 -1.40 0.05
C CYS A 365 18.89 -2.88 0.37
N ILE A 366 17.90 -3.51 -0.25
CA ILE A 366 17.75 -4.95 -0.21
C ILE A 366 19.02 -5.59 -0.77
N GLY A 367 19.66 -6.44 0.05
CA GLY A 367 20.91 -7.12 -0.31
C GLY A 367 22.19 -6.41 0.17
N SER A 368 22.09 -5.19 0.73
CA SER A 368 23.29 -4.52 1.28
C SER A 368 23.97 -5.35 2.38
N PRO A 369 25.30 -5.26 2.56
CA PRO A 369 26.02 -6.11 3.52
C PRO A 369 25.44 -6.06 4.93
N LEU A 370 25.09 -4.86 5.41
CA LEU A 370 24.52 -4.68 6.74
C LEU A 370 23.12 -5.28 6.85
N ARG A 371 22.25 -5.10 5.83
CA ARG A 371 20.89 -5.69 5.83
C ARG A 371 20.96 -7.23 5.78
N THR A 372 21.88 -7.78 4.98
CA THR A 372 22.13 -9.22 4.90
C THR A 372 22.65 -9.77 6.23
N TYR A 373 23.60 -9.09 6.86
CA TYR A 373 24.10 -9.45 8.19
C TYR A 373 22.97 -9.48 9.23
N LEU A 374 22.18 -8.41 9.33
CA LEU A 374 21.05 -8.32 10.27
C LEU A 374 20.03 -9.43 10.03
N ARG A 375 19.63 -9.63 8.77
CA ARG A 375 18.71 -10.71 8.40
C ARG A 375 19.25 -12.06 8.84
N ASN A 376 20.51 -12.39 8.53
CA ASN A 376 21.11 -13.67 8.91
C ASN A 376 21.11 -13.85 10.44
N LYS A 377 21.47 -12.81 11.19
CA LYS A 377 21.45 -12.83 12.65
C LYS A 377 20.05 -13.15 13.19
N TRP A 378 19.02 -12.46 12.70
CA TRP A 378 17.63 -12.69 13.12
C TRP A 378 17.08 -14.05 12.68
N VAL A 379 17.46 -14.52 11.49
CA VAL A 379 17.09 -15.85 10.98
C VAL A 379 17.64 -16.95 11.90
N VAL A 380 18.91 -16.86 12.28
CA VAL A 380 19.56 -17.84 13.17
C VAL A 380 18.84 -17.86 14.52
N ASP A 381 18.65 -16.70 15.16
CA ASP A 381 18.00 -16.63 16.46
C ASP A 381 16.53 -17.07 16.41
N PHE A 382 15.80 -16.74 15.34
CA PHE A 382 14.43 -17.23 15.14
C PHE A 382 14.39 -18.76 15.15
N ILE A 383 15.31 -19.42 14.44
CA ILE A 383 15.39 -20.88 14.41
C ILE A 383 15.80 -21.43 15.79
N LEU A 384 16.79 -20.85 16.45
CA LEU A 384 17.22 -21.30 17.79
C LEU A 384 16.11 -21.17 18.83
N VAL A 385 15.36 -20.06 18.83
CA VAL A 385 14.23 -19.87 19.73
C VAL A 385 13.12 -20.87 19.44
N LYS A 386 12.80 -21.07 18.15
CA LYS A 386 11.78 -22.05 17.72
C LYS A 386 12.13 -23.49 18.10
N LEU A 387 13.41 -23.83 18.12
CA LEU A 387 13.90 -25.15 18.56
C LEU A 387 14.04 -25.28 20.09
N GLY A 388 13.74 -24.22 20.85
CA GLY A 388 13.92 -24.21 22.30
C GLY A 388 15.38 -24.16 22.77
N LEU A 389 16.31 -23.82 21.87
CA LEU A 389 17.76 -23.76 22.14
C LEU A 389 18.22 -22.36 22.62
N LEU A 390 17.37 -21.35 22.46
CA LEU A 390 17.62 -19.98 22.91
C LEU A 390 16.31 -19.42 23.48
N LYS A 391 16.34 -18.73 24.62
CA LYS A 391 15.14 -18.04 25.11
C LYS A 391 14.87 -16.81 24.26
N LEU A 392 13.61 -16.51 24.00
CA LEU A 392 13.22 -15.36 23.19
C LEU A 392 13.77 -14.04 23.77
N GLU A 393 13.74 -13.91 25.09
CA GLU A 393 14.19 -12.72 25.84
C GLU A 393 15.71 -12.53 25.77
N GLU A 394 16.47 -13.61 25.56
CA GLU A 394 17.93 -13.65 25.42
C GLU A 394 18.38 -13.52 23.95
N SER A 395 17.44 -13.59 23.01
CA SER A 395 17.72 -13.50 21.57
C SER A 395 17.84 -12.06 21.09
N CYS A 396 18.49 -11.88 19.94
CA CYS A 396 18.54 -10.61 19.23
C CYS A 396 17.22 -10.20 18.56
N LEU A 397 16.16 -11.01 18.69
CA LEU A 397 14.80 -10.63 18.29
C LEU A 397 14.11 -9.77 19.34
N ASN A 398 14.56 -9.78 20.59
CA ASN A 398 13.96 -9.00 21.65
C ASN A 398 14.09 -7.48 21.39
N TYR A 399 13.17 -6.72 21.98
CA TYR A 399 13.16 -5.27 21.87
C TYR A 399 14.45 -4.64 22.37
N GLU A 400 14.91 -3.63 21.64
CA GLU A 400 16.07 -2.82 22.00
C GLU A 400 15.66 -1.36 21.90
N CYS A 401 15.75 -0.62 23.01
CA CYS A 401 15.40 0.79 23.04
C CYS A 401 16.48 1.66 22.39
N THR A 402 16.08 2.84 21.92
CA THR A 402 17.06 3.84 21.50
C THR A 402 17.86 4.33 22.71
N LYS A 403 19.17 4.41 22.55
CA LYS A 403 20.05 5.11 23.51
C LYS A 403 20.10 6.61 23.26
N ARG A 404 19.53 7.09 22.14
CA ARG A 404 19.55 8.49 21.76
C ARG A 404 18.48 9.23 22.55
N LYS A 405 18.87 10.30 23.25
CA LYS A 405 17.91 11.27 23.78
C LYS A 405 17.33 12.05 22.61
N PHE A 406 16.03 12.33 22.67
CA PHE A 406 15.36 13.13 21.66
C PHE A 406 14.27 14.00 22.26
N GLU A 407 13.99 15.09 21.57
CA GLU A 407 12.92 16.03 21.86
C GLU A 407 11.83 15.90 20.81
N VAL A 408 10.58 16.03 21.26
CA VAL A 408 9.42 16.02 20.39
C VAL A 408 8.64 17.31 20.57
N LYS A 409 8.35 17.99 19.45
CA LYS A 409 7.53 19.21 19.45
C LYS A 409 6.35 19.02 18.51
N LYS A 410 5.13 19.22 19.02
CA LYS A 410 3.91 19.30 18.22
C LYS A 410 3.97 20.54 17.31
N LEU A 411 3.60 20.36 16.05
CA LEU A 411 3.59 21.42 15.04
C LEU A 411 2.25 22.12 14.97
#